data_AF-A0AA96QVY9-F1
#
_entry.id   AF-A0AA96QVY9-F1
#
_cell.length_a   1.000
_cell.length_b   1.000
_cell.length_c   1.000
_cell.angle_alpha   90.00
_cell.angle_beta   90.00
_cell.angle_gamma   90.00
#
_symmetry.space_group_name_H-M   'P 1'
#
loop_
_entity.id
_entity.type
_entity.pdbx_description
1 polymer ?
#
loop_
_entity_poly.entity_id
_entity_poly.type
_entity_poly.pdbx_seq_one_letter_code
_entity_poly.pdbx_strand_id
1 'polypeptide(L)'
;MDKTLFDEAIGTVPPSTVDVEGVIARQRRVERFRLSAHPWTSAAAGIAVVAFGAAAVLTPGSTTGAAVGPPEDCGSLLPTTPPLAEDETAVSTRLSHVFADAVEGTLPQGIAYGPTSAADYPVGTRHRPLDFYHAFSPVEENDMGGCGGGEDHFAAGASLIGDGINGNVLAVVGRLGGHAKPKAECGTGSVELTLCERSTRPDGAVVVITTIGGATGVRTFRADVTKPDGTGVVVQSANVTTDSKSAARPEAVAPPLTHEQLVRLALDPGLTLYPR
;
A
#
# COMPACT_ATOMS: atom_id res chain seq x y z
N MET A 1 44.77 35.66 31.23
CA MET A 1 44.58 34.36 30.55
C MET A 1 43.95 34.66 29.22
N ASP A 2 44.73 34.50 28.16
CA ASP A 2 44.47 35.08 26.85
C ASP A 2 43.60 34.12 25.99
N LYS A 3 42.61 34.66 25.30
CA LYS A 3 41.62 33.89 24.51
C LYS A 3 42.22 33.22 23.26
N THR A 4 43.46 33.56 22.93
CA THR A 4 44.16 33.13 21.70
C THR A 4 44.66 31.68 21.75
N LEU A 5 44.76 31.05 22.93
CA LEU A 5 45.24 29.67 23.05
C LEU A 5 44.18 28.60 22.75
N PHE A 6 42.89 28.92 22.76
CA PHE A 6 41.84 27.94 22.46
C PHE A 6 41.55 27.80 20.96
N ASP A 7 41.80 28.85 20.17
CA ASP A 7 41.55 28.81 18.72
C ASP A 7 42.64 28.03 17.94
N GLU A 8 43.83 27.84 18.51
CA GLU A 8 44.93 27.12 17.85
C GLU A 8 44.89 25.60 18.07
N ALA A 9 44.08 25.11 19.00
CA ALA A 9 43.94 23.68 19.30
C ALA A 9 42.80 22.99 18.52
N ILE A 10 41.91 23.75 17.89
CA ILE A 10 40.82 23.21 17.07
C ILE A 10 41.31 23.15 15.63
N GLY A 11 42.01 22.05 15.31
CA GLY A 11 42.42 21.73 13.95
C GLY A 11 41.26 21.86 12.96
N THR A 12 41.59 22.26 11.73
CA THR A 12 40.63 22.54 10.65
C THR A 12 39.56 21.45 10.56
N VAL A 13 38.30 21.85 10.75
CA VAL A 13 37.14 20.98 10.66
C VAL A 13 37.21 20.22 9.32
N PRO A 14 37.20 18.88 9.31
CA PRO A 14 37.22 18.11 8.08
C PRO A 14 36.03 18.53 7.21
N PRO A 15 36.21 18.72 5.89
CA PRO A 15 35.09 19.02 5.02
C PRO A 15 34.07 17.88 5.15
N SER A 16 32.86 18.21 5.59
CA SER A 16 31.77 17.24 5.73
C SER A 16 31.49 16.64 4.37
N THR A 17 32.00 15.44 4.13
CA THR A 17 31.87 14.67 2.87
C THR A 17 30.52 13.97 2.79
N VAL A 18 29.54 14.44 3.57
CA VAL A 18 28.19 13.94 3.49
C VAL A 18 27.54 14.63 2.31
N ASP A 19 27.47 13.91 1.19
CA ASP A 19 26.71 14.29 0.01
C ASP A 19 25.22 14.27 0.34
N VAL A 20 24.75 15.33 1.00
CA VAL A 20 23.36 15.50 1.40
C VAL A 20 22.45 15.45 0.16
N GLU A 21 22.90 16.02 -0.96
CA GLU A 21 22.14 16.00 -2.21
C GLU A 21 22.03 14.60 -2.81
N GLY A 22 23.11 13.80 -2.77
CA GLY A 22 23.10 12.40 -3.17
C GLY A 22 22.19 11.53 -2.29
N VAL A 23 22.14 11.79 -0.98
CA VAL A 23 21.21 11.12 -0.06
C VAL A 23 19.76 11.49 -0.38
N ILE A 24 19.46 12.77 -0.61
CA ILE A 24 18.12 13.24 -0.99
C ILE A 24 17.71 12.69 -2.37
N ALA A 25 18.61 12.69 -3.35
CA ALA A 25 18.35 12.15 -4.68
C ALA A 25 18.11 10.63 -4.65
N ARG A 26 18.85 9.90 -3.81
CA ARG A 26 18.64 8.47 -3.56
C ARG A 26 17.29 8.22 -2.89
N GLN A 27 16.89 9.02 -1.90
CA GLN A 27 15.56 8.92 -1.28
C GLN A 27 14.42 9.21 -2.28
N ARG A 28 14.53 10.26 -3.10
CA ARG A 28 13.56 10.59 -4.15
C ARG A 28 13.43 9.52 -5.24
N ARG A 29 14.50 8.77 -5.52
CA ARG A 29 14.46 7.62 -6.45
C ARG A 29 13.70 6.45 -5.84
N VAL A 30 13.93 6.18 -4.55
CA VAL A 30 13.22 5.13 -3.81
C VAL A 30 11.73 5.46 -3.69
N GLU A 31 11.36 6.73 -3.46
CA GLU A 31 9.95 7.18 -3.43
C GLU A 31 9.25 7.02 -4.79
N ARG A 32 9.93 7.33 -5.90
CA ARG A 32 9.37 7.09 -7.25
C ARG A 32 9.13 5.61 -7.57
N PHE A 33 9.93 4.70 -7.02
CA PHE A 33 9.67 3.25 -7.11
C PHE A 33 8.62 2.76 -6.10
N ARG A 34 8.36 3.51 -5.01
CA ARG A 34 7.32 3.17 -4.02
C ARG A 34 5.91 3.41 -4.56
N LEU A 35 5.72 4.45 -5.39
CA LEU A 35 4.45 4.80 -6.02
C LEU A 35 3.99 3.76 -7.05
N SER A 36 4.90 3.07 -7.75
CA SER A 36 4.56 2.10 -8.79
C SER A 36 4.31 0.67 -8.30
N ALA A 37 4.57 0.39 -7.01
CA ALA A 37 4.52 -0.96 -6.44
C ALA A 37 3.37 -1.19 -5.45
N HIS A 38 2.44 -0.25 -5.31
CA HIS A 38 1.07 -0.56 -4.84
C HIS A 38 0.14 -0.15 -5.98
N PRO A 39 -0.70 -1.04 -6.50
CA PRO A 39 -1.75 -0.62 -7.45
C PRO A 39 -2.71 0.43 -6.85
N TRP A 40 -2.63 0.74 -5.55
CA TRP A 40 -3.56 1.61 -4.83
C TRP A 40 -2.96 2.88 -4.23
N THR A 41 -1.66 3.15 -4.37
CA THR A 41 -1.05 4.37 -3.80
C THR A 41 -0.27 5.18 -4.83
N SER A 42 -0.54 5.02 -6.12
CA SER A 42 0.22 5.66 -7.20
C SER A 42 -0.12 7.13 -7.46
N ALA A 43 -1.09 7.74 -6.79
CA ALA A 43 -1.58 9.08 -7.13
C ALA A 43 -1.36 10.13 -6.02
N ALA A 44 -0.11 10.38 -5.62
CA ALA A 44 0.23 11.62 -4.92
C ALA A 44 1.73 11.95 -5.07
N ALA A 45 2.13 12.47 -6.23
CA ALA A 45 3.42 13.16 -6.36
C ALA A 45 3.23 14.44 -7.18
N GLY A 46 2.93 15.52 -6.45
CA GLY A 46 2.96 16.88 -6.98
C GLY A 46 4.37 17.26 -7.47
N ILE A 47 4.37 17.78 -8.68
CA ILE A 47 5.37 18.53 -9.46
C ILE A 47 6.62 19.01 -8.70
N ALA A 48 7.79 18.66 -9.25
CA ALA A 48 8.98 19.52 -9.22
C ALA A 48 9.70 19.44 -10.59
N VAL A 49 9.40 20.41 -11.45
CA VAL A 49 10.11 20.65 -12.71
C VAL A 49 11.51 21.20 -12.38
N VAL A 50 12.56 20.47 -12.76
CA VAL A 50 13.89 21.05 -12.95
C VAL A 50 14.30 20.79 -14.39
N ALA A 51 14.18 21.85 -15.20
CA ALA A 51 14.74 21.90 -16.54
C ALA A 51 16.26 22.08 -16.44
N PHE A 52 17.03 21.04 -16.76
CA PHE A 52 18.43 21.19 -17.15
C PHE A 52 18.58 20.77 -18.60
N GLY A 53 18.77 21.78 -19.46
CA GLY A 53 19.17 21.59 -20.84
C GLY A 53 20.63 21.15 -20.91
N ALA A 54 20.86 20.04 -21.62
CA ALA A 54 22.16 19.71 -22.18
C ALA A 54 21.94 19.24 -23.61
N ALA A 55 22.44 20.04 -24.56
CA ALA A 55 22.42 19.73 -25.98
C ALA A 55 23.39 18.58 -26.25
N ALA A 56 22.86 17.46 -26.75
CA ALA A 56 23.66 16.40 -27.36
C ALA A 56 23.20 16.24 -28.81
N VAL A 57 24.08 16.62 -29.72
CA VAL A 57 23.98 16.38 -31.17
C VAL A 57 24.07 14.88 -31.41
N LEU A 58 23.00 14.25 -31.87
CA LEU A 58 23.03 12.89 -32.41
C LEU A 58 22.20 12.79 -33.71
N THR A 59 22.81 12.07 -34.63
CA THR A 59 22.47 11.73 -36.02
C THR A 59 21.04 11.23 -36.25
N PRO A 60 20.42 11.51 -37.42
CA PRO A 60 19.09 11.01 -37.76
C PRO A 60 19.17 9.52 -38.14
N GLY A 61 18.91 8.65 -37.16
CA GLY A 61 18.53 7.26 -37.40
C GLY A 61 17.02 7.17 -37.47
N SER A 62 16.49 6.72 -38.60
CA SER A 62 15.08 6.43 -38.83
C SER A 62 14.56 5.40 -37.82
N THR A 63 13.98 5.89 -36.73
CA THR A 63 13.13 5.10 -35.84
C THR A 63 11.74 5.04 -36.47
N THR A 64 11.32 3.85 -36.86
CA THR A 64 9.90 3.52 -37.03
C THR A 64 9.19 3.91 -35.74
N GLY A 65 8.47 5.04 -35.76
CA GLY A 65 7.67 5.50 -34.64
C GLY A 65 6.71 4.40 -34.24
N ALA A 66 6.86 3.89 -33.02
CA ALA A 66 5.80 3.13 -32.39
C ALA A 66 4.56 4.04 -32.42
N ALA A 67 3.51 3.60 -33.11
CA ALA A 67 2.25 4.29 -33.12
C ALA A 67 1.79 4.43 -31.66
N VAL A 68 1.79 5.67 -31.17
CA VAL A 68 1.16 6.02 -29.90
C VAL A 68 -0.31 5.66 -30.09
N GLY A 69 -0.77 4.62 -29.39
CA GLY A 69 -2.19 4.27 -29.36
C GLY A 69 -3.01 5.49 -28.93
N PRO A 70 -4.30 5.53 -29.26
CA PRO A 70 -5.18 6.59 -28.75
C PRO A 70 -5.07 6.66 -27.22
N PRO A 71 -5.15 7.86 -26.62
CA PRO A 71 -5.15 8.00 -25.17
C PRO A 71 -6.24 7.10 -24.58
N GLU A 72 -5.86 6.24 -23.62
CA GLU A 72 -6.83 5.42 -22.90
C GLU A 72 -7.74 6.36 -22.09
N ASP A 73 -9.05 6.18 -22.27
CA ASP A 73 -10.06 6.91 -21.50
C ASP A 73 -9.99 6.51 -20.02
N CYS A 74 -9.87 7.51 -19.14
CA CYS A 74 -9.85 7.32 -17.69
C CYS A 74 -11.15 6.73 -17.13
N GLY A 75 -12.23 6.66 -17.93
CA GLY A 75 -13.49 6.01 -17.55
C GLY A 75 -13.36 4.53 -17.13
N SER A 76 -12.28 3.84 -17.51
CA SER A 76 -12.00 2.46 -17.07
C SER A 76 -11.71 2.32 -15.56
N LEU A 77 -11.48 3.44 -14.87
CA LEU A 77 -11.21 3.55 -13.44
C LEU A 77 -12.48 3.77 -12.59
N LEU A 78 -13.66 3.71 -13.20
CA LEU A 78 -14.91 3.78 -12.45
C LEU A 78 -15.30 2.40 -11.89
N PRO A 79 -15.90 2.34 -10.70
CA PRO A 79 -16.54 1.12 -10.19
C PRO A 79 -17.58 0.58 -11.17
N THR A 80 -17.62 -0.73 -11.37
CA THR A 80 -18.61 -1.38 -12.26
C THR A 80 -19.88 -1.80 -11.53
N THR A 81 -19.90 -1.63 -10.21
CA THR A 81 -20.97 -2.09 -9.32
C THR A 81 -21.90 -0.93 -8.94
N PRO A 82 -23.12 -1.23 -8.45
CA PRO A 82 -24.08 -0.20 -8.04
C PRO A 82 -23.52 0.75 -6.96
N PRO A 83 -24.10 1.96 -6.82
CA PRO A 83 -23.84 2.82 -5.67
C PRO A 83 -24.10 2.09 -4.35
N LEU A 84 -23.40 2.53 -3.29
CA LEU A 84 -23.61 2.02 -1.95
C LEU A 84 -25.04 2.37 -1.48
N ALA A 85 -25.70 1.42 -0.82
CA ALA A 85 -27.03 1.64 -0.24
C ALA A 85 -26.98 2.44 1.06
N GLU A 86 -25.85 2.32 1.78
CA GLU A 86 -25.55 3.01 3.03
C GLU A 86 -24.65 4.23 2.74
N ASP A 87 -24.70 5.25 3.61
CA ASP A 87 -23.70 6.32 3.57
C ASP A 87 -22.34 5.83 4.08
N GLU A 88 -21.28 6.58 3.74
CA GLU A 88 -19.89 6.21 4.02
C GLU A 88 -19.58 6.04 5.52
N THR A 89 -20.26 6.79 6.39
CA THR A 89 -20.04 6.71 7.85
C THR A 89 -20.66 5.43 8.41
N ALA A 90 -21.85 5.07 7.93
CA ALA A 90 -22.51 3.80 8.27
C ALA A 90 -21.66 2.60 7.80
N VAL A 91 -21.16 2.62 6.56
CA VAL A 91 -20.28 1.58 6.02
C VAL A 91 -19.01 1.45 6.87
N SER A 92 -18.32 2.57 7.12
CA SER A 92 -17.08 2.57 7.90
C SER A 92 -17.29 2.02 9.31
N THR A 93 -18.35 2.44 9.99
CA THR A 93 -18.69 1.97 11.34
C THR A 93 -18.94 0.46 11.36
N ARG A 94 -19.74 -0.04 10.42
CA ARG A 94 -20.05 -1.48 10.32
C ARG A 94 -18.80 -2.31 10.02
N LEU A 95 -18.00 -1.90 9.02
CA LEU A 95 -16.77 -2.60 8.67
C LEU A 95 -15.76 -2.60 9.83
N SER A 96 -15.65 -1.49 10.57
CA SER A 96 -14.78 -1.39 11.76
C SER A 96 -15.15 -2.42 12.81
N HIS A 97 -16.43 -2.52 13.17
CA HIS A 97 -16.91 -3.50 14.14
C HIS A 97 -16.62 -4.94 13.69
N VAL A 98 -17.00 -5.29 12.46
CA VAL A 98 -16.80 -6.65 11.93
C VAL A 98 -15.31 -7.00 11.91
N PHE A 99 -14.47 -6.09 11.44
CA PHE A 99 -13.04 -6.36 11.31
C PHE A 99 -12.34 -6.43 12.67
N ALA A 100 -12.67 -5.54 13.60
CA ALA A 100 -12.14 -5.57 14.96
C ALA A 100 -12.49 -6.89 15.65
N ASP A 101 -13.78 -7.26 15.67
CA ASP A 101 -14.25 -8.50 16.28
C ASP A 101 -13.55 -9.74 15.68
N ALA A 102 -13.38 -9.76 14.35
CA ALA A 102 -12.76 -10.88 13.66
C ALA A 102 -11.24 -10.98 13.91
N VAL A 103 -10.53 -9.85 13.95
CA VAL A 103 -9.10 -9.80 14.28
C VAL A 103 -8.86 -10.18 15.74
N GLU A 104 -9.63 -9.60 16.67
CA GLU A 104 -9.52 -9.87 18.10
C GLU A 104 -9.87 -11.32 18.44
N GLY A 105 -10.87 -11.90 17.76
CA GLY A 105 -11.23 -13.31 17.90
C GLY A 105 -10.21 -14.29 17.30
N THR A 106 -9.29 -13.81 16.46
CA THR A 106 -8.25 -14.63 15.81
C THR A 106 -6.94 -14.64 16.60
N LEU A 107 -6.62 -13.53 17.28
CA LEU A 107 -5.36 -13.36 18.00
C LEU A 107 -5.45 -13.85 19.45
N PRO A 108 -4.32 -14.25 20.07
CA PRO A 108 -4.28 -14.55 21.50
C PRO A 108 -4.71 -13.35 22.35
N GLN A 109 -5.12 -13.60 23.59
CA GLN A 109 -5.35 -12.53 24.56
C GLN A 109 -4.04 -11.80 24.91
N GLY A 110 -4.14 -10.52 25.27
CA GLY A 110 -2.99 -9.71 25.70
C GLY A 110 -2.23 -9.02 24.57
N ILE A 111 -2.73 -9.07 23.34
CA ILE A 111 -2.21 -8.27 22.22
C ILE A 111 -2.65 -6.82 22.38
N ALA A 112 -1.68 -5.91 22.28
CA ALA A 112 -1.92 -4.48 22.17
C ALA A 112 -2.06 -4.08 20.70
N TYR A 113 -3.07 -3.26 20.43
CA TYR A 113 -3.35 -2.69 19.11
C TYR A 113 -2.86 -1.24 19.08
N GLY A 114 -1.97 -0.94 18.15
CA GLY A 114 -1.43 0.40 17.95
C GLY A 114 -1.72 0.93 16.55
N PRO A 115 -1.51 2.24 16.32
CA PRO A 115 -1.51 2.78 14.96
C PRO A 115 -0.41 2.11 14.14
N THR A 116 -0.61 2.02 12.82
CA THR A 116 0.41 1.55 11.89
C THR A 116 0.50 2.52 10.72
N SER A 117 1.73 2.89 10.35
CA SER A 117 1.95 3.76 9.18
C SER A 117 1.52 3.09 7.87
N ALA A 118 1.28 1.77 7.87
CA ALA A 118 0.71 1.06 6.73
C ALA A 118 -0.74 1.48 6.42
N ALA A 119 -1.44 2.07 7.39
CA ALA A 119 -2.82 2.55 7.26
C ALA A 119 -2.91 4.09 7.31
N ASP A 120 -1.79 4.81 7.28
CA ASP A 120 -1.80 6.28 7.27
C ASP A 120 -2.14 6.77 5.83
N TYR A 121 -3.43 6.80 5.49
CA TYR A 121 -3.92 7.36 4.23
C TYR A 121 -5.07 8.36 4.45
N PRO A 122 -5.06 9.54 3.80
CA PRO A 122 -3.92 10.13 3.09
C PRO A 122 -2.69 10.24 4.02
N VAL A 123 -1.49 10.22 3.42
CA VAL A 123 -0.23 10.20 4.18
C VAL A 123 -0.22 11.28 5.26
N GLY A 124 0.09 10.89 6.50
CA GLY A 124 0.11 11.78 7.67
C GLY A 124 -1.22 11.85 8.44
N THR A 125 -2.29 11.25 7.93
CA THR A 125 -3.56 11.09 8.65
C THR A 125 -3.52 9.78 9.42
N ARG A 126 -3.47 9.86 10.75
CA ARG A 126 -3.53 8.66 11.60
C ARG A 126 -4.97 8.31 11.92
N HIS A 127 -5.30 7.05 11.69
CA HIS A 127 -6.59 6.48 12.08
C HIS A 127 -6.44 5.64 13.34
N ARG A 128 -7.56 5.39 14.03
CA ARG A 128 -7.56 4.50 15.18
C ARG A 128 -7.29 3.06 14.71
N PRO A 129 -6.66 2.22 15.55
CA PRO A 129 -6.42 0.83 15.19
C PRO A 129 -7.73 0.13 14.83
N LEU A 130 -7.75 -0.56 13.68
CA LEU A 130 -8.89 -1.34 13.16
C LEU A 130 -10.13 -0.50 12.75
N ASP A 131 -10.14 0.81 12.94
CA ASP A 131 -11.21 1.68 12.45
C ASP A 131 -11.04 1.90 10.94
N PHE A 132 -12.10 1.58 10.19
CA PHE A 132 -12.18 1.88 8.77
C PHE A 132 -12.41 3.37 8.54
N TYR A 133 -11.71 3.88 7.54
CA TYR A 133 -11.94 5.20 6.95
C TYR A 133 -12.19 5.06 5.45
N HIS A 134 -12.94 6.00 4.88
CA HIS A 134 -13.15 6.07 3.44
C HIS A 134 -12.03 6.88 2.77
N ALA A 135 -11.35 6.25 1.82
CA ALA A 135 -10.38 6.86 0.94
C ALA A 135 -11.03 7.12 -0.42
N PHE A 136 -11.27 8.41 -0.72
CA PHE A 136 -11.88 8.85 -1.96
C PHE A 136 -11.01 9.88 -2.68
N SER A 137 -10.83 9.70 -3.98
CA SER A 137 -10.36 10.76 -4.88
C SER A 137 -11.05 10.64 -6.24
N PRO A 138 -11.42 11.77 -6.87
CA PRO A 138 -11.95 11.74 -8.22
C PRO A 138 -10.87 11.24 -9.19
N VAL A 139 -11.31 10.59 -10.27
CA VAL A 139 -10.43 10.27 -11.39
C VAL A 139 -10.09 11.56 -12.12
N GLU A 140 -8.81 11.84 -12.29
CA GLU A 140 -8.30 13.04 -12.98
C GLU A 140 -7.26 12.65 -14.03
N GLU A 141 -7.29 13.31 -15.19
CA GLU A 141 -6.20 13.22 -16.16
C GLU A 141 -5.02 14.07 -15.65
N ASN A 142 -3.83 13.47 -15.59
CA ASN A 142 -2.63 14.16 -15.19
C ASN A 142 -1.97 14.89 -16.38
N ASP A 143 -1.10 15.87 -16.08
CA ASP A 143 -0.40 16.68 -17.08
C ASP A 143 0.46 15.86 -18.07
N MET A 144 0.68 14.58 -17.82
CA MET A 144 1.43 13.65 -18.67
C MET A 144 0.52 12.75 -19.53
N GLY A 145 -0.80 13.00 -19.56
CA GLY A 145 -1.78 12.21 -20.31
C GLY A 145 -2.05 10.83 -19.73
N GLY A 146 -1.76 10.63 -18.44
CA GLY A 146 -2.13 9.42 -17.69
C GLY A 146 -3.29 9.71 -16.74
N CYS A 147 -3.94 8.67 -16.22
CA CYS A 147 -5.01 8.81 -15.24
C CYS A 147 -4.46 8.69 -13.82
N GLY A 148 -4.93 9.57 -12.93
CA GLY A 148 -4.68 9.54 -11.49
C GLY A 148 -5.97 9.59 -10.68
N GLY A 149 -5.84 9.45 -9.36
CA GLY A 149 -6.96 9.42 -8.43
C GLY A 149 -7.82 8.16 -8.59
N GLY A 150 -9.13 8.28 -8.48
CA GLY A 150 -10.06 7.15 -8.59
C GLY A 150 -10.01 6.18 -7.41
N GLU A 151 -9.49 6.64 -6.27
CA GLU A 151 -9.65 5.90 -5.03
C GLU A 151 -11.13 5.95 -4.61
N ASP A 152 -11.66 4.79 -4.27
CA ASP A 152 -13.01 4.61 -3.75
C ASP A 152 -13.02 3.31 -2.96
N HIS A 153 -12.44 3.36 -1.77
CA HIS A 153 -12.28 2.19 -0.91
C HIS A 153 -12.27 2.56 0.56
N PHE A 154 -12.60 1.60 1.41
CA PHE A 154 -12.49 1.67 2.84
C PHE A 154 -11.21 0.95 3.25
N ALA A 155 -10.41 1.54 4.13
CA ALA A 155 -9.19 0.90 4.65
C ALA A 155 -9.13 0.98 6.18
N ALA A 156 -8.52 -0.03 6.80
CA ALA A 156 -8.25 -0.08 8.23
C ALA A 156 -6.96 -0.85 8.47
N GLY A 157 -6.28 -0.56 9.58
CA GLY A 157 -5.12 -1.35 9.99
C GLY A 157 -4.72 -1.12 11.43
N ALA A 158 -3.85 -2.00 11.94
CA ALA A 158 -3.27 -1.89 13.26
C ALA A 158 -1.87 -2.50 13.30
N SER A 159 -1.01 -1.94 14.14
CA SER A 159 0.15 -2.67 14.66
C SER A 159 -0.29 -3.61 15.77
N LEU A 160 0.33 -4.79 15.82
CA LEU A 160 0.03 -5.87 16.74
C LEU A 160 1.28 -6.16 17.55
N ILE A 161 1.20 -5.94 18.86
CA ILE A 161 2.34 -6.07 19.79
C ILE A 161 1.94 -6.94 20.98
N GLY A 162 2.70 -7.99 21.25
CA GLY A 162 2.50 -8.88 22.39
C GLY A 162 3.61 -9.91 22.51
N ASP A 163 3.48 -10.84 23.46
CA ASP A 163 4.51 -11.86 23.69
C ASP A 163 4.68 -12.75 22.44
N GLY A 164 5.85 -12.66 21.81
CA GLY A 164 6.16 -13.34 20.55
C GLY A 164 5.43 -12.81 19.30
N ILE A 165 4.60 -11.76 19.42
CA ILE A 165 3.84 -11.17 18.31
C ILE A 165 4.32 -9.74 18.08
N ASN A 166 4.94 -9.49 16.93
CA ASN A 166 5.23 -8.14 16.43
C ASN A 166 4.94 -8.10 14.93
N GLY A 167 3.97 -7.29 14.53
CA GLY A 167 3.58 -7.18 13.15
C GLY A 167 2.46 -6.19 12.92
N ASN A 168 1.82 -6.28 11.77
CA ASN A 168 0.64 -5.49 11.45
C ASN A 168 -0.44 -6.34 10.79
N VAL A 169 -1.62 -5.75 10.71
CA VAL A 169 -2.71 -6.18 9.85
C VAL A 169 -3.28 -4.95 9.13
N LEU A 170 -3.62 -5.10 7.86
CA LEU A 170 -4.29 -4.10 7.05
C LEU A 170 -5.41 -4.77 6.26
N ALA A 171 -6.57 -4.11 6.19
CA ALA A 171 -7.67 -4.48 5.32
C ALA A 171 -8.04 -3.32 4.40
N VAL A 172 -8.38 -3.65 3.16
CA VAL A 172 -8.95 -2.76 2.15
C VAL A 172 -10.22 -3.41 1.62
N VAL A 173 -11.32 -2.67 1.63
CA VAL A 173 -12.62 -3.10 1.13
C VAL A 173 -13.06 -2.09 0.07
N GLY A 174 -13.27 -2.55 -1.15
CA GLY A 174 -13.61 -1.68 -2.28
C GLY A 174 -14.66 -2.30 -3.18
N ARG A 175 -15.24 -1.49 -4.05
CA ARG A 175 -16.10 -1.96 -5.12
C ARG A 175 -15.25 -2.59 -6.22
N LEU A 176 -15.72 -3.68 -6.84
CA LEU A 176 -15.08 -4.19 -8.05
C LEU A 176 -15.19 -3.18 -9.19
N GLY A 177 -14.09 -3.01 -9.93
CA GLY A 177 -13.89 -1.84 -10.78
C GLY A 177 -12.97 -0.82 -10.10
N GLY A 178 -12.58 0.23 -10.81
CA GLY A 178 -11.69 1.28 -10.28
C GLY A 178 -10.32 0.85 -9.75
N HIS A 179 -9.71 1.64 -8.86
CA HIS A 179 -8.33 1.38 -8.41
C HIS A 179 -8.22 0.21 -7.43
N ALA A 180 -9.18 0.03 -6.54
CA ALA A 180 -9.15 -1.00 -5.49
C ALA A 180 -9.57 -2.39 -5.99
N LYS A 181 -8.86 -2.95 -6.99
CA LYS A 181 -9.13 -4.31 -7.49
C LYS A 181 -8.31 -5.34 -6.71
N PRO A 182 -8.93 -6.27 -5.98
CA PRO A 182 -8.24 -7.48 -5.54
C PRO A 182 -7.61 -8.19 -6.73
N LYS A 183 -6.48 -8.85 -6.52
CA LYS A 183 -5.91 -9.71 -7.55
C LYS A 183 -6.89 -10.82 -7.90
N ALA A 184 -7.33 -10.85 -9.16
CA ALA A 184 -8.13 -11.95 -9.67
C ALA A 184 -7.28 -13.16 -10.10
N GLU A 185 -5.98 -12.93 -10.36
CA GLU A 185 -5.07 -13.93 -10.90
C GLU A 185 -3.69 -13.84 -10.24
N CYS A 186 -2.96 -14.94 -10.31
CA CYS A 186 -1.55 -14.97 -9.95
C CYS A 186 -0.72 -14.31 -11.05
N GLY A 187 -0.16 -13.13 -10.75
CA GLY A 187 0.74 -12.45 -11.67
C GLY A 187 2.07 -13.18 -11.80
N THR A 188 2.54 -13.38 -13.03
CA THR A 188 3.91 -13.84 -13.30
C THR A 188 4.88 -12.65 -13.28
N GLY A 189 6.05 -12.79 -12.67
CA GLY A 189 7.18 -11.86 -12.87
C GLY A 189 7.48 -10.84 -11.77
N SER A 190 6.80 -10.87 -10.62
CA SER A 190 7.27 -10.12 -9.45
C SER A 190 8.36 -10.93 -8.74
N VAL A 191 9.60 -10.42 -8.75
CA VAL A 191 10.77 -11.05 -8.10
C VAL A 191 10.62 -11.22 -6.58
N GLU A 192 9.60 -10.60 -5.98
CA GLU A 192 9.32 -10.63 -4.55
C GLU A 192 8.21 -11.64 -4.18
N LEU A 193 7.53 -12.22 -5.18
CA LEU A 193 6.44 -13.15 -4.98
C LEU A 193 6.98 -14.58 -4.80
N THR A 194 6.90 -15.10 -3.58
CA THR A 194 7.41 -16.44 -3.24
C THR A 194 6.32 -17.52 -3.21
N LEU A 195 5.06 -17.11 -3.07
CA LEU A 195 3.88 -17.97 -3.15
C LEU A 195 2.77 -17.20 -3.85
N CYS A 196 2.05 -17.87 -4.75
CA CYS A 196 0.76 -17.42 -5.22
C CYS A 196 -0.14 -18.60 -5.53
N GLU A 197 -1.30 -18.64 -4.89
CA GLU A 197 -2.32 -19.65 -5.17
C GLU A 197 -3.66 -18.98 -5.40
N ARG A 198 -4.40 -19.49 -6.38
CA ARG A 198 -5.75 -19.05 -6.72
C ARG A 198 -6.72 -20.19 -6.50
N SER A 199 -7.86 -19.89 -5.91
CA SER A 199 -8.97 -20.81 -5.78
C SER A 199 -10.31 -20.13 -6.03
N THR A 200 -11.32 -20.92 -6.35
CA THR A 200 -12.71 -20.46 -6.47
C THR A 200 -13.54 -21.29 -5.50
N ARG A 201 -14.33 -20.61 -4.66
CA ARG A 201 -15.16 -21.23 -3.65
C ARG A 201 -16.53 -21.62 -4.20
N PRO A 202 -17.27 -22.54 -3.54
CA PRO A 202 -18.61 -22.94 -3.97
C PRO A 202 -19.64 -21.80 -4.01
N ASP A 203 -19.44 -20.76 -3.21
CA ASP A 203 -20.26 -19.55 -3.19
C ASP A 203 -19.96 -18.60 -4.36
N GLY A 204 -18.95 -18.90 -5.19
CA GLY A 204 -18.50 -18.07 -6.30
C GLY A 204 -17.41 -17.07 -5.96
N ALA A 205 -16.99 -16.97 -4.69
CA ALA A 205 -15.89 -16.10 -4.32
C ALA A 205 -14.57 -16.59 -4.94
N VAL A 206 -13.77 -15.66 -5.49
CA VAL A 206 -12.43 -15.95 -5.98
C VAL A 206 -11.43 -15.49 -4.93
N VAL A 207 -10.49 -16.36 -4.56
CA VAL A 207 -9.47 -16.11 -3.54
C VAL A 207 -8.10 -16.25 -4.18
N VAL A 208 -7.26 -15.23 -4.02
CA VAL A 208 -5.84 -15.28 -4.36
C VAL A 208 -5.02 -15.02 -3.10
N ILE A 209 -4.23 -16.01 -2.69
CA ILE A 209 -3.29 -15.85 -1.58
C ILE A 209 -1.88 -15.62 -2.11
N THR A 210 -1.15 -14.72 -1.48
CA THR A 210 0.22 -14.40 -1.85
C THR A 210 1.15 -14.33 -0.65
N THR A 211 2.40 -14.72 -0.85
CA THR A 211 3.51 -14.38 0.05
C THR A 211 4.47 -13.47 -0.68
N ILE A 212 4.67 -12.28 -0.12
CA ILE A 212 5.59 -11.28 -0.63
C ILE A 212 6.80 -11.25 0.32
N GLY A 213 7.98 -11.50 -0.22
CA GLY A 213 9.26 -11.40 0.50
C GLY A 213 9.99 -10.13 0.07
N GLY A 214 10.28 -9.25 1.02
CA GLY A 214 11.14 -8.10 0.81
C GLY A 214 12.63 -8.47 0.90
N ALA A 215 13.48 -7.71 0.22
CA ALA A 215 14.93 -7.92 0.23
C ALA A 215 15.57 -7.87 1.64
N THR A 216 14.89 -7.25 2.61
CA THR A 216 15.32 -7.10 4.01
C THR A 216 14.88 -8.26 4.91
N GLY A 217 14.21 -9.28 4.37
CA GLY A 217 13.64 -10.40 5.15
C GLY A 217 12.25 -10.10 5.75
N VAL A 218 11.71 -8.91 5.50
CA VAL A 218 10.29 -8.61 5.78
C VAL A 218 9.42 -9.52 4.93
N ARG A 219 8.41 -10.12 5.54
CA ARG A 219 7.43 -11.00 4.88
C ARG A 219 6.04 -10.41 5.06
N THR A 220 5.28 -10.43 3.98
CA THR A 220 3.87 -10.05 3.98
C THR A 220 3.05 -11.22 3.44
N PHE A 221 2.08 -11.67 4.23
CA PHE A 221 1.02 -12.56 3.77
C PHE A 221 -0.16 -11.71 3.35
N ARG A 222 -0.81 -12.08 2.25
CA ARG A 222 -1.91 -11.32 1.68
C ARG A 222 -2.95 -12.26 1.09
N ALA A 223 -4.22 -11.96 1.34
CA ALA A 223 -5.37 -12.61 0.74
C ALA A 223 -6.18 -11.55 -0.02
N ASP A 224 -6.35 -11.74 -1.32
CA ASP A 224 -7.23 -10.98 -2.19
C ASP A 224 -8.50 -11.81 -2.44
N VAL A 225 -9.66 -11.23 -2.15
CA VAL A 225 -10.96 -11.89 -2.28
C VAL A 225 -11.90 -11.04 -3.13
N THR A 226 -12.43 -11.66 -4.17
CA THR A 226 -13.51 -11.10 -4.98
C THR A 226 -14.80 -11.81 -4.61
N LYS A 227 -15.74 -11.09 -3.99
CA LYS A 227 -17.03 -11.63 -3.57
C LYS A 227 -18.07 -11.59 -4.71
N PRO A 228 -19.05 -12.51 -4.73
CA PRO A 228 -20.12 -12.51 -5.74
C PRO A 228 -21.00 -11.27 -5.74
N ASP A 229 -21.08 -10.55 -4.61
CA ASP A 229 -21.86 -9.32 -4.47
C ASP A 229 -21.20 -8.08 -5.12
N GLY A 230 -19.99 -8.22 -5.66
CA GLY A 230 -19.24 -7.11 -6.24
C GLY A 230 -18.34 -6.39 -5.24
N THR A 231 -18.15 -6.92 -4.03
CA THR A 231 -17.16 -6.44 -3.07
C THR A 231 -15.80 -7.08 -3.34
N GLY A 232 -14.76 -6.25 -3.43
CA GLY A 232 -13.38 -6.67 -3.33
C GLY A 232 -12.86 -6.47 -1.91
N VAL A 233 -12.23 -7.49 -1.34
CA VAL A 233 -11.61 -7.43 -0.01
C VAL A 233 -10.16 -7.87 -0.11
N VAL A 234 -9.25 -7.09 0.44
CA VAL A 234 -7.86 -7.48 0.59
C VAL A 234 -7.43 -7.34 2.02
N VAL A 235 -6.91 -8.43 2.59
CA VAL A 235 -6.37 -8.44 3.95
C VAL A 235 -4.92 -8.87 3.86
N GLN A 236 -4.03 -8.14 4.52
CA GLN A 236 -2.62 -8.47 4.59
C GLN A 236 -2.08 -8.36 6.01
N SER A 237 -1.01 -9.09 6.27
CA SER A 237 -0.29 -9.06 7.53
C SER A 237 1.21 -9.15 7.26
N ALA A 238 1.98 -8.29 7.91
CA ALA A 238 3.43 -8.28 7.82
C ALA A 238 4.10 -8.51 9.18
N ASN A 239 5.32 -9.05 9.18
CA ASN A 239 6.13 -9.29 10.38
C ASN A 239 6.89 -8.04 10.86
N VAL A 240 6.28 -6.86 10.67
CA VAL A 240 6.74 -5.55 11.11
C VAL A 240 5.53 -4.73 11.55
N THR A 241 5.66 -3.92 12.59
CA THR A 241 4.56 -3.07 13.10
C THR A 241 4.28 -1.86 12.22
N THR A 242 5.25 -1.45 11.41
CA THR A 242 5.18 -0.31 10.48
C THR A 242 4.86 -0.76 9.05
N ASP A 243 4.93 0.15 8.08
CA ASP A 243 4.83 -0.23 6.66
C ASP A 243 6.04 -1.10 6.24
N SER A 244 5.72 -2.31 5.76
CA SER A 244 6.64 -3.28 5.17
C SER A 244 7.62 -2.72 4.12
N LYS A 245 7.24 -1.67 3.38
CA LYS A 245 8.11 -1.02 2.37
C LYS A 245 9.14 -0.07 2.97
N SER A 246 8.89 0.39 4.18
CA SER A 246 9.76 1.31 4.91
C SER A 246 10.64 0.59 5.93
N ALA A 247 10.23 -0.61 6.34
CA ALA A 247 10.93 -1.38 7.36
C ALA A 247 12.29 -1.90 6.88
N ALA A 248 13.33 -1.58 7.65
CA ALA A 248 14.70 -1.98 7.35
C ALA A 248 14.98 -3.46 7.66
N ARG A 249 14.21 -4.07 8.57
CA ARG A 249 14.34 -5.48 8.99
C ARG A 249 13.02 -5.97 9.58
N PRO A 250 12.76 -7.29 9.60
CA PRO A 250 11.62 -7.86 10.31
C PRO A 250 11.73 -7.68 11.83
N GLU A 251 10.57 -7.56 12.49
CA GLU A 251 10.43 -7.49 13.96
C GLU A 251 9.99 -8.83 14.56
N ALA A 252 9.49 -9.74 13.72
CA ALA A 252 9.18 -11.13 14.05
C ALA A 252 9.58 -12.10 12.92
N VAL A 253 9.64 -13.39 13.21
CA VAL A 253 10.03 -14.43 12.23
C VAL A 253 8.99 -14.61 11.12
N ALA A 254 7.71 -14.38 11.43
CA ALA A 254 6.59 -14.52 10.51
C ALA A 254 5.51 -13.47 10.81
N PRO A 255 4.64 -13.15 9.82
CA PRO A 255 3.48 -12.31 10.05
C PRO A 255 2.59 -12.87 11.17
N PRO A 256 1.92 -12.00 11.95
CA PRO A 256 1.08 -12.42 13.07
C PRO A 256 -0.17 -13.21 12.66
N LEU A 257 -0.62 -13.09 11.40
CA LEU A 257 -1.73 -13.85 10.85
C LEU A 257 -1.27 -14.76 9.71
N THR A 258 -1.76 -16.00 9.69
CA THR A 258 -1.52 -16.98 8.62
C THR A 258 -2.38 -16.71 7.38
N HIS A 259 -2.05 -17.29 6.21
CA HIS A 259 -2.91 -17.19 5.02
C HIS A 259 -4.34 -17.66 5.28
N GLU A 260 -4.52 -18.75 6.02
CA GLU A 260 -5.86 -19.26 6.35
C GLU A 260 -6.66 -18.25 7.18
N GLN A 261 -6.02 -17.62 8.17
CA GLN A 261 -6.65 -16.58 8.98
C GLN A 261 -7.01 -15.36 8.13
N LEU A 262 -6.12 -14.91 7.24
CA LEU A 262 -6.40 -13.80 6.33
C LEU A 262 -7.56 -14.10 5.38
N VAL A 263 -7.63 -15.31 4.83
CA VAL A 263 -8.75 -15.75 3.98
C VAL A 263 -10.06 -15.78 4.77
N ARG A 264 -10.02 -16.27 6.02
CA ARG A 264 -11.19 -16.27 6.91
C ARG A 264 -11.70 -14.87 7.19
N LEU A 265 -10.81 -13.93 7.54
CA LEU A 265 -11.15 -12.52 7.72
C LEU A 265 -11.77 -11.94 6.44
N ALA A 266 -11.10 -12.09 5.30
CA ALA A 266 -11.56 -11.51 4.03
C ALA A 266 -12.93 -12.06 3.57
N LEU A 267 -13.24 -13.31 3.91
CA LEU A 267 -14.51 -13.97 3.60
C LEU A 267 -15.61 -13.73 4.64
N ASP A 268 -15.35 -12.97 5.71
CA ASP A 268 -16.38 -12.66 6.70
C ASP A 268 -17.59 -12.01 6.00
N PRO A 269 -18.83 -12.51 6.23
CA PRO A 269 -20.01 -12.00 5.54
C PRO A 269 -20.30 -10.53 5.87
N GLY A 270 -19.84 -10.03 7.02
CA GLY A 270 -19.98 -8.63 7.42
C GLY A 270 -19.01 -7.69 6.70
N LEU A 271 -17.89 -8.19 6.15
CA LEU A 271 -16.97 -7.40 5.33
C LEU A 271 -17.46 -7.27 3.88
N THR A 272 -18.65 -6.71 3.71
CA THR A 272 -19.28 -6.44 2.41
C THR A 272 -19.68 -4.98 2.28
N LEU A 273 -19.69 -4.48 1.05
CA LEU A 273 -20.28 -3.18 0.70
C LEU A 273 -21.77 -3.27 0.35
N TYR A 274 -22.32 -4.48 0.24
CA TYR A 274 -23.70 -4.75 -0.16
C TYR A 274 -24.37 -5.72 0.82
N PRO A 275 -24.57 -5.32 2.09
CA PRO A 275 -25.30 -6.14 3.06
C PRO A 275 -26.75 -6.37 2.58
N ARG A 276 -27.30 -7.54 2.88
CA ARG A 276 -28.68 -7.93 2.55
C ARG A 276 -29.61 -7.79 3.73
#